data_AF-A0A7X1DQU2-F1
#
_entry.id   AF-A0A7X1DQU2-F1
#
_cell.length_a   1.000
_cell.length_b   1.000
_cell.length_c   1.000
_cell.angle_alpha   90.00
_cell.angle_beta   90.00
_cell.angle_gamma   90.00
#
_symmetry.space_group_name_H-M   'P 1'
#
loop_
_entity.id
_entity.type
_entity.pdbx_description
1 polymer ?
#
loop_
_entity_poly.entity_id
_entity_poly.type
_entity_poly.pdbx_seq_one_letter_code
_entity_poly.pdbx_strand_id
1 'polypeptide(L)'
;MENILNKWDKYALEYDFPILDNFNLPLVACKVSLYQDETTWVVFFEVISYASCAENIVYAYGPDIESEGLQFSYGDIVLLSKDENDDWLLDLLSMGSHPDVYIQNSKTKLDLSESKFLEMDVSPDNPSGLVIARLIYEQYPEALWLSKNRLFSTVPELNAELPLVYSSTEWRHPDIIEGDLPSNSIFFQTLAKAITEHDVNKIEQGESNTLWLNWVDEEALVYLGEPVAKIHIKKIEDNQFLDRYHINNYDELFKIDFSEIGSRHLAIFDKVGMFIENAIVIEDIGFIDGYSDEDIKYYKNLDEERCIYVLDRIDMKQREEFLAGSELDGDDGYLNRIFLFKKGEYDSVSDIAKLSVDSACFVWDIDGDGGFLAVNGDVINVQGNHMEISAKYLLQQEEA
;
A
#
# COMPACT_ATOMS: atom_id res chain seq x y z
N MET A 1 12.10 -30.23 27.72
CA MET A 1 11.80 -29.90 26.32
C MET A 1 10.43 -29.24 26.36
N GLU A 2 10.36 -27.99 25.95
CA GLU A 2 9.08 -27.30 25.81
C GLU A 2 8.25 -28.02 24.74
N ASN A 3 6.94 -28.13 24.93
CA ASN A 3 6.06 -28.73 23.94
C ASN A 3 6.03 -27.83 22.70
N ILE A 4 6.30 -28.38 21.51
CA ILE A 4 6.33 -27.65 20.22
C ILE A 4 5.07 -26.79 20.05
N LEU A 5 3.90 -27.32 20.41
CA LEU A 5 2.63 -26.58 20.29
C LEU A 5 2.57 -25.37 21.23
N ASN A 6 2.92 -25.54 22.51
CA ASN A 6 2.93 -24.42 23.47
C ASN A 6 3.87 -23.30 23.00
N LYS A 7 4.96 -23.68 22.34
CA LYS A 7 5.93 -22.75 21.79
C LYS A 7 5.36 -21.96 20.61
N TRP A 8 4.71 -22.64 19.66
CA TRP A 8 4.01 -21.96 18.56
C TRP A 8 2.84 -21.11 19.03
N ASP A 9 2.07 -21.54 20.03
CA ASP A 9 1.02 -20.71 20.63
C ASP A 9 1.60 -19.42 21.22
N LYS A 10 2.77 -19.50 21.87
CA LYS A 10 3.45 -18.32 22.40
C LYS A 10 3.84 -17.35 21.28
N TYR A 11 4.45 -17.85 20.21
CA TYR A 11 4.80 -17.01 19.05
C TYR A 11 3.56 -16.40 18.40
N ALA A 12 2.46 -17.14 18.30
CA ALA A 12 1.19 -16.63 17.80
C ALA A 12 0.63 -15.48 18.66
N LEU A 13 0.66 -15.63 19.99
CA LEU A 13 0.24 -14.59 20.93
C LEU A 13 1.16 -13.37 20.95
N GLU A 14 2.41 -13.53 20.54
CA GLU A 14 3.42 -12.46 20.42
C GLU A 14 3.46 -11.84 19.01
N TYR A 15 2.56 -12.24 18.10
CA TYR A 15 2.51 -11.79 16.70
C TYR A 15 3.80 -12.08 15.90
N ASP A 16 4.55 -13.10 16.31
CA ASP A 16 5.78 -13.56 15.66
C ASP A 16 5.61 -14.98 15.09
N PHE A 17 4.36 -15.28 14.72
CA PHE A 17 3.92 -16.43 13.94
C PHE A 17 3.30 -15.92 12.64
N PRO A 18 3.36 -16.65 11.51
CA PRO A 18 2.69 -16.21 10.30
C PRO A 18 1.23 -15.82 10.57
N ILE A 19 0.84 -14.62 10.15
CA ILE A 19 -0.54 -14.14 10.20
C ILE A 19 -1.01 -13.97 8.76
N LEU A 20 -2.03 -14.74 8.41
CA LEU A 20 -2.68 -14.66 7.10
C LEU A 20 -4.02 -13.96 7.35
N ASP A 21 -4.12 -12.67 7.01
CA ASP A 21 -5.33 -11.87 7.25
C ASP A 21 -5.72 -10.97 6.06
N ASN A 22 -4.92 -10.94 4.99
CA ASN A 22 -5.02 -10.03 3.84
C ASN A 22 -5.08 -8.53 4.17
N PHE A 23 -5.02 -8.14 5.44
CA PHE A 23 -5.08 -6.78 5.91
C PHE A 23 -3.66 -6.21 6.04
N ASN A 24 -2.78 -6.96 6.70
CA ASN A 24 -1.38 -6.57 6.86
C ASN A 24 -0.51 -7.13 5.72
N LEU A 25 -0.86 -8.33 5.24
CA LEU A 25 -0.11 -9.05 4.22
C LEU A 25 -1.06 -9.59 3.16
N PRO A 26 -1.36 -8.82 2.09
CA PRO A 26 -2.20 -9.30 1.00
C PRO A 26 -1.58 -10.55 0.35
N LEU A 27 -2.21 -11.70 0.56
CA LEU A 27 -1.66 -13.01 0.29
C LEU A 27 -1.65 -13.32 -1.21
N VAL A 28 -0.49 -13.75 -1.69
CA VAL A 28 -0.30 -14.34 -3.02
C VAL A 28 -0.26 -15.86 -2.92
N ALA A 29 0.61 -16.38 -2.04
CA ALA A 29 0.72 -17.82 -1.79
C ALA A 29 1.46 -18.05 -0.48
N CYS A 30 1.35 -19.24 0.10
CA CYS A 30 2.20 -19.64 1.21
C CYS A 30 2.60 -21.10 1.11
N LYS A 31 3.75 -21.43 1.73
CA LYS A 31 4.31 -22.78 1.75
C LYS A 31 4.93 -23.08 3.10
N VAL A 32 4.70 -24.29 3.58
CA VAL A 32 5.40 -24.86 4.73
C VAL A 32 6.39 -25.92 4.26
N SER A 33 7.59 -25.92 4.81
CA SER A 33 8.59 -26.96 4.56
C SER A 33 9.27 -27.39 5.86
N LEU A 34 9.38 -28.71 6.07
CA LEU A 34 10.05 -29.32 7.20
C LEU A 34 11.32 -30.01 6.72
N TYR A 35 12.44 -29.55 7.25
CA TYR A 35 13.74 -30.19 7.10
C TYR A 35 14.10 -30.87 8.41
N GLN A 36 14.47 -32.15 8.36
CA GLN A 36 14.66 -32.92 9.58
C GLN A 36 15.61 -34.10 9.36
N ASP A 37 16.51 -34.33 10.32
CA ASP A 37 17.25 -35.58 10.45
C ASP A 37 17.00 -36.25 11.82
N GLU A 38 17.82 -37.21 12.20
CA GLU A 38 17.70 -37.95 13.47
C GLU A 38 18.02 -37.10 14.72
N THR A 39 18.60 -35.91 14.52
CA THR A 39 19.17 -35.09 15.60
C THR A 39 18.52 -33.72 15.72
N THR A 40 18.07 -33.13 14.61
CA THR A 40 17.50 -31.78 14.61
C THR A 40 16.43 -31.62 13.53
N TRP A 41 15.71 -30.50 13.60
CA TRP A 41 14.66 -30.14 12.65
C TRP A 41 14.53 -28.62 12.52
N VAL A 42 14.02 -28.18 11.37
CA VAL A 42 13.58 -26.80 11.16
C VAL A 42 12.34 -26.79 10.29
N VAL A 43 11.34 -26.00 10.69
CA VAL A 43 10.17 -25.70 9.86
C VAL A 43 10.34 -24.28 9.34
N PHE A 44 10.26 -24.12 8.02
CA PHE A 44 10.12 -22.82 7.39
C PHE A 44 8.68 -22.61 6.93
N PHE A 45 8.18 -21.40 7.14
CA PHE A 45 7.00 -20.88 6.46
C PHE A 45 7.45 -19.77 5.52
N GLU A 46 7.17 -19.92 4.23
CA GLU A 46 7.31 -18.86 3.24
C GLU A 46 5.93 -18.29 2.97
N VAL A 47 5.76 -16.99 3.16
CA VAL A 47 4.53 -16.25 2.84
C VAL A 47 4.87 -15.27 1.73
N ILE A 48 4.30 -15.48 0.55
CA ILE A 48 4.39 -14.54 -0.55
C ILE A 48 3.23 -13.57 -0.42
N SER A 49 3.55 -12.29 -0.27
CA SER A 49 2.60 -11.19 -0.17
C SER A 49 2.88 -10.10 -1.18
N TYR A 50 1.93 -9.18 -1.35
CA TYR A 50 2.11 -7.98 -2.16
C TYR A 50 1.65 -6.75 -1.40
N ALA A 51 2.56 -5.78 -1.22
CA ALA A 51 2.25 -4.44 -0.71
C ALA A 51 2.57 -3.40 -1.80
N SER A 52 3.78 -2.82 -1.76
CA SER A 52 4.34 -2.05 -2.88
C SER A 52 5.00 -2.96 -3.91
N CYS A 53 5.54 -4.08 -3.44
CA CYS A 53 6.20 -5.09 -4.25
C CYS A 53 5.83 -6.50 -3.82
N ALA A 54 6.21 -7.48 -4.64
CA ALA A 54 6.08 -8.88 -4.27
C ALA A 54 7.20 -9.26 -3.29
N GLU A 55 6.82 -9.75 -2.12
CA GLU A 55 7.76 -10.13 -1.07
C GLU A 55 7.65 -11.62 -0.75
N ASN A 56 8.75 -12.26 -0.37
CA ASN A 56 8.74 -13.57 0.28
C ASN A 56 9.22 -13.42 1.72
N ILE A 57 8.28 -13.53 2.65
CA ILE A 57 8.47 -13.40 4.09
C ILE A 57 8.72 -14.79 4.66
N VAL A 58 9.88 -14.97 5.29
CA VAL A 58 10.35 -16.25 5.81
C VAL A 58 10.27 -16.26 7.32
N TYR A 59 9.53 -17.23 7.87
CA TYR A 59 9.53 -17.58 9.29
C TYR A 59 10.24 -18.92 9.47
N ALA A 60 10.95 -19.09 10.58
CA ALA A 60 11.61 -20.35 10.93
C ALA A 60 11.42 -20.72 12.40
N TYR A 61 11.28 -22.02 12.66
CA TYR A 61 11.20 -22.59 14.01
C TYR A 61 12.03 -23.87 14.09
N GLY A 62 12.76 -24.04 15.18
CA GLY A 62 13.66 -25.17 15.39
C GLY A 62 14.44 -25.07 16.71
N PRO A 63 14.97 -26.18 17.25
CA PRO A 63 15.69 -26.18 18.51
C PRO A 63 17.09 -25.54 18.41
N ASP A 64 17.66 -25.49 17.21
CA ASP A 64 19.05 -25.08 16.96
C ASP A 64 19.15 -23.80 16.10
N ILE A 65 18.14 -22.93 16.15
CA ILE A 65 18.20 -21.59 15.56
C ILE A 65 18.27 -20.53 16.66
N GLU A 66 19.07 -19.47 16.44
CA GLU A 66 19.33 -18.44 17.47
C GLU A 66 18.09 -17.62 17.81
N SER A 67 17.31 -17.27 16.78
CA SER A 67 16.03 -16.60 16.90
C SER A 67 15.01 -17.32 16.02
N GLU A 68 13.89 -17.75 16.59
CA GLU A 68 12.75 -18.24 15.82
C GLU A 68 11.76 -17.11 15.57
N GLY A 69 10.76 -17.39 14.74
CA GLY A 69 9.81 -16.37 14.27
C GLY A 69 10.21 -15.83 12.90
N LEU A 70 9.91 -14.56 12.65
CA LEU A 70 10.27 -13.87 11.42
C LEU A 70 11.80 -13.81 11.26
N GLN A 71 12.31 -14.34 10.15
CA GLN A 71 13.73 -14.36 9.84
C GLN A 71 14.12 -13.25 8.87
N PHE A 72 13.37 -13.12 7.78
CA PHE A 72 13.69 -12.18 6.71
C PHE A 72 12.50 -11.91 5.79
N SER A 73 12.49 -10.75 5.12
CA SER A 73 11.59 -10.45 3.99
C SER A 73 12.42 -10.13 2.75
N TYR A 74 12.20 -10.89 1.66
CA TYR A 74 12.85 -10.66 0.37
C TYR A 74 11.90 -9.94 -0.58
N GLY A 75 12.11 -8.65 -0.83
CA GLY A 75 11.39 -7.88 -1.86
C GLY A 75 11.94 -8.05 -3.28
N ASP A 76 13.08 -8.72 -3.46
CA ASP A 76 13.74 -8.90 -4.76
C ASP A 76 13.32 -10.20 -5.49
N ILE A 77 12.15 -10.76 -5.16
CA ILE A 77 11.70 -12.03 -5.74
C ILE A 77 11.16 -11.88 -7.16
N VAL A 78 10.67 -10.69 -7.51
CA VAL A 78 10.18 -10.34 -8.85
C VAL A 78 10.69 -8.94 -9.21
N LEU A 79 11.41 -8.82 -10.31
CA LEU A 79 11.98 -7.55 -10.80
C LEU A 79 11.62 -7.31 -12.26
N LEU A 80 11.39 -6.05 -12.64
CA LEU A 80 11.12 -5.66 -14.03
C LEU A 80 12.38 -5.68 -14.89
N SER A 81 13.54 -5.36 -14.29
CA SER A 81 14.84 -5.34 -14.94
C SER A 81 15.88 -6.03 -14.06
N LYS A 82 17.04 -6.39 -14.66
CA LYS A 82 18.12 -7.05 -13.93
C LYS A 82 19.00 -6.07 -13.14
N ASP A 83 19.00 -4.82 -13.56
CA ASP A 83 19.96 -3.81 -13.13
C ASP A 83 19.33 -2.77 -12.18
N GLU A 84 18.00 -2.81 -12.02
CA GLU A 84 17.24 -1.91 -11.15
C GLU A 84 16.35 -2.75 -10.23
N ASN A 85 16.24 -2.30 -8.98
CA ASN A 85 15.37 -2.91 -7.98
C ASN A 85 13.95 -2.35 -8.13
N ASP A 86 13.45 -2.34 -9.37
CA ASP A 86 12.16 -1.78 -9.74
C ASP A 86 11.14 -2.92 -9.81
N ASP A 87 10.15 -2.87 -8.93
CA ASP A 87 9.20 -3.95 -8.65
C ASP A 87 7.74 -3.47 -8.70
N TRP A 88 7.51 -2.29 -9.30
CA TRP A 88 6.19 -1.75 -9.62
C TRP A 88 5.49 -2.62 -10.68
N LEU A 89 4.90 -3.74 -10.25
CA LEU A 89 4.30 -4.72 -11.14
C LEU A 89 3.25 -4.13 -12.10
N LEU A 90 2.62 -3.01 -11.74
CA LEU A 90 1.69 -2.28 -12.60
C LEU A 90 2.33 -1.79 -13.90
N ASP A 91 3.63 -1.49 -13.90
CA ASP A 91 4.35 -1.04 -15.10
C ASP A 91 4.44 -2.13 -16.17
N LEU A 92 4.30 -3.41 -15.78
CA LEU A 92 4.22 -4.52 -16.74
C LEU A 92 3.05 -4.35 -17.72
N LEU A 93 1.95 -3.71 -17.29
CA LEU A 93 0.79 -3.45 -18.16
C LEU A 93 1.16 -2.51 -19.33
N SER A 94 2.07 -1.56 -19.08
CA SER A 94 2.59 -0.63 -20.10
C SER A 94 3.60 -1.28 -21.04
N MET A 95 4.20 -2.41 -20.65
CA MET A 95 5.19 -3.16 -21.44
C MET A 95 4.57 -4.10 -22.48
N GLY A 96 3.23 -4.22 -22.50
CA GLY A 96 2.47 -5.03 -23.45
C GLY A 96 2.05 -6.40 -22.91
N SER A 97 1.45 -7.24 -23.75
CA SER A 97 0.83 -8.50 -23.30
C SER A 97 1.80 -9.62 -22.92
N HIS A 98 3.08 -9.50 -23.29
CA HIS A 98 4.09 -10.51 -23.02
C HIS A 98 5.41 -9.89 -22.55
N PRO A 99 5.44 -9.18 -21.42
CA PRO A 99 6.65 -8.54 -20.94
C PRO A 99 7.63 -9.58 -20.41
N ASP A 100 8.91 -9.21 -20.47
CA ASP A 100 9.94 -9.95 -19.76
C ASP A 100 9.93 -9.52 -18.29
N VAL A 101 10.04 -10.47 -17.37
CA VAL A 101 10.16 -10.24 -15.92
C VAL A 101 11.25 -11.16 -15.36
N TYR A 102 11.93 -10.74 -14.30
CA TYR A 102 12.95 -11.52 -13.63
C TYR A 102 12.40 -12.09 -12.33
N ILE A 103 12.19 -13.39 -12.28
CA ILE A 103 11.76 -14.09 -11.06
C ILE A 103 12.99 -14.74 -10.43
N GLN A 104 13.39 -14.30 -9.25
CA GLN A 104 14.62 -14.73 -8.57
C GLN A 104 15.84 -14.76 -9.53
N ASN A 105 16.05 -13.67 -10.27
CA ASN A 105 17.10 -13.50 -11.29
C ASN A 105 16.95 -14.35 -12.57
N SER A 106 15.91 -15.18 -12.69
CA SER A 106 15.61 -15.91 -13.92
C SER A 106 14.67 -15.10 -14.80
N LYS A 107 15.14 -14.76 -16.01
CA LYS A 107 14.33 -14.06 -16.99
C LYS A 107 13.23 -14.98 -17.51
N THR A 108 11.97 -14.60 -17.32
CA THR A 108 10.80 -15.30 -17.85
C THR A 108 9.88 -14.33 -18.59
N LYS A 109 8.94 -14.88 -19.35
CA LYS A 109 8.00 -14.09 -20.15
C LYS A 109 6.59 -14.26 -19.60
N LEU A 110 6.05 -13.22 -18.99
CA LEU A 110 4.72 -13.25 -18.39
C LEU A 110 3.64 -13.16 -19.46
N ASP A 111 2.55 -13.91 -19.35
CA ASP A 111 1.37 -13.75 -20.21
C ASP A 111 0.32 -12.87 -19.51
N LEU A 112 0.18 -11.62 -19.96
CA LEU A 112 -0.79 -10.64 -19.46
C LEU A 112 -2.01 -10.51 -20.40
N SER A 113 -2.32 -11.55 -21.19
CA SER A 113 -3.53 -11.55 -21.99
C SER A 113 -4.79 -11.59 -21.13
N GLU A 114 -5.87 -10.95 -21.59
CA GLU A 114 -7.19 -10.95 -20.92
C GLU A 114 -7.65 -12.37 -20.54
N SER A 115 -7.36 -13.37 -21.39
CA SER A 115 -7.68 -14.78 -21.11
C SER A 115 -7.08 -15.29 -19.81
N LYS A 116 -5.90 -14.82 -19.42
CA LYS A 116 -5.24 -15.27 -18.19
C LYS A 116 -5.88 -14.72 -16.93
N PHE A 117 -6.34 -13.47 -16.95
CA PHE A 117 -7.10 -12.91 -15.84
C PHE A 117 -8.46 -13.62 -15.70
N LEU A 118 -9.14 -13.90 -16.82
CA LEU A 118 -10.41 -14.63 -16.82
C LEU A 118 -10.26 -16.08 -16.34
N GLU A 119 -9.14 -16.76 -16.62
CA GLU A 119 -8.84 -18.10 -16.08
C GLU A 119 -8.76 -18.12 -14.54
N MET A 120 -8.41 -16.98 -13.93
CA MET A 120 -8.35 -16.80 -12.46
C MET A 120 -9.66 -16.29 -11.86
N ASP A 121 -10.71 -16.11 -12.67
CA ASP A 121 -11.97 -15.45 -12.29
C ASP A 121 -11.78 -14.00 -11.80
N VAL A 122 -10.82 -13.28 -12.39
CA VAL A 122 -10.52 -11.87 -12.08
C VAL A 122 -10.81 -11.00 -13.31
N SER A 123 -11.33 -9.79 -13.08
CA SER A 123 -11.53 -8.81 -14.14
C SER A 123 -10.19 -8.42 -14.78
N PRO A 124 -10.07 -8.42 -16.12
CA PRO A 124 -8.88 -7.93 -16.81
C PRO A 124 -8.78 -6.39 -16.80
N ASP A 125 -9.86 -5.69 -16.42
CA ASP A 125 -9.88 -4.24 -16.38
C ASP A 125 -9.12 -3.71 -15.15
N ASN A 126 -8.04 -2.96 -15.37
CA ASN A 126 -7.20 -2.33 -14.34
C ASN A 126 -6.77 -3.28 -13.19
N PRO A 127 -6.01 -4.35 -13.48
CA PRO A 127 -5.58 -5.28 -12.43
C PRO A 127 -4.63 -4.59 -11.46
N SER A 128 -4.80 -4.84 -10.16
CA SER A 128 -3.87 -4.37 -9.13
C SER A 128 -2.54 -5.12 -9.17
N GLY A 129 -1.49 -4.57 -8.55
CA GLY A 129 -0.21 -5.26 -8.43
C GLY A 129 -0.32 -6.63 -7.74
N LEU A 130 -1.22 -6.77 -6.75
CA LEU A 130 -1.53 -8.05 -6.11
C LEU A 130 -2.11 -9.08 -7.08
N VAL A 131 -3.02 -8.66 -7.97
CA VAL A 131 -3.57 -9.54 -9.02
C VAL A 131 -2.47 -9.98 -9.96
N ILE A 132 -1.56 -9.08 -10.32
CA ILE A 132 -0.39 -9.41 -11.17
C ILE A 132 0.54 -10.39 -10.44
N ALA A 133 0.80 -10.22 -9.15
CA ALA A 133 1.61 -11.14 -8.35
C ALA A 133 0.97 -12.54 -8.26
N ARG A 134 -0.36 -12.62 -8.06
CA ARG A 134 -1.12 -13.87 -8.11
C ARG A 134 -1.06 -14.52 -9.49
N LEU A 135 -1.18 -13.73 -10.56
CA LEU A 135 -1.05 -14.22 -11.93
C LEU A 135 0.35 -14.79 -12.21
N ILE A 136 1.41 -14.14 -11.70
CA ILE A 136 2.78 -14.66 -11.77
C ILE A 136 2.87 -16.01 -11.05
N TYR A 137 2.29 -16.13 -9.86
CA TYR A 137 2.23 -17.39 -9.13
C TYR A 137 1.47 -18.49 -9.90
N GLU A 138 0.31 -18.18 -10.49
CA GLU A 138 -0.45 -19.16 -11.28
C GLU A 138 0.31 -19.65 -12.51
N GLN A 139 1.10 -18.78 -13.16
CA GLN A 139 1.92 -19.17 -14.30
C GLN A 139 3.23 -19.87 -13.91
N TYR A 140 3.80 -19.52 -12.76
CA TYR A 140 5.12 -19.97 -12.30
C TYR A 140 5.14 -20.33 -10.80
N PRO A 141 4.35 -21.32 -10.35
CA PRO A 141 4.12 -21.56 -8.92
C PRO A 141 5.38 -21.93 -8.15
N GLU A 142 6.34 -22.60 -8.82
CA GLU A 142 7.60 -23.00 -8.20
C GLU A 142 8.68 -21.90 -8.22
N ALA A 143 8.50 -20.86 -9.04
CA ALA A 143 9.56 -19.88 -9.29
C ALA A 143 9.67 -18.82 -8.19
N LEU A 144 8.61 -18.59 -7.41
CA LEU A 144 8.59 -17.59 -6.35
C LEU A 144 9.13 -18.11 -5.00
N TRP A 145 9.25 -19.42 -4.86
CA TRP A 145 9.80 -20.05 -3.65
C TRP A 145 11.31 -19.97 -3.59
N LEU A 146 11.84 -19.57 -2.44
CA LEU A 146 13.29 -19.49 -2.25
C LEU A 146 13.95 -20.85 -2.41
N SER A 147 15.13 -20.84 -3.03
CA SER A 147 15.99 -22.03 -3.03
C SER A 147 16.37 -22.41 -1.59
N LYS A 148 16.65 -23.70 -1.36
CA LYS A 148 17.15 -24.20 -0.07
C LYS A 148 18.33 -23.37 0.46
N ASN A 149 19.27 -23.00 -0.40
CA ASN A 149 20.44 -22.20 0.02
C ASN A 149 20.05 -20.80 0.49
N ARG A 150 19.04 -20.16 -0.12
CA ARG A 150 18.53 -18.86 0.35
C ARG A 150 17.79 -19.02 1.68
N LEU A 151 16.93 -20.03 1.83
CA LEU A 151 16.26 -20.31 3.11
C LEU A 151 17.27 -20.51 4.26
N PHE A 152 18.23 -21.40 4.09
CA PHE A 152 19.23 -21.68 5.12
C PHE A 152 20.21 -20.52 5.35
N SER A 153 20.28 -19.53 4.45
CA SER A 153 21.04 -18.30 4.72
C SER A 153 20.38 -17.42 5.78
N THR A 154 19.07 -17.59 6.02
CA THR A 154 18.33 -16.89 7.09
C THR A 154 18.55 -17.48 8.48
N VAL A 155 18.99 -18.75 8.55
CA VAL A 155 19.28 -19.49 9.79
C VAL A 155 20.67 -20.15 9.71
N PRO A 156 21.76 -19.36 9.72
CA PRO A 156 23.11 -19.83 9.41
C PRO A 156 23.67 -20.84 10.42
N GLU A 157 23.01 -21.03 11.57
CA GLU A 157 23.36 -22.02 12.59
C GLU A 157 23.11 -23.46 12.11
N LEU A 158 22.17 -23.63 11.17
CA LEU A 158 21.77 -24.94 10.68
C LEU A 158 22.55 -25.36 9.43
N ASN A 159 22.78 -26.67 9.33
CA ASN A 159 23.42 -27.25 8.15
C ASN A 159 22.44 -27.29 6.96
N ALA A 160 22.80 -26.62 5.87
CA ALA A 160 22.06 -26.67 4.60
C ALA A 160 21.98 -28.09 3.98
N GLU A 161 22.62 -29.11 4.55
CA GLU A 161 22.45 -30.52 4.17
C GLU A 161 21.24 -31.21 4.80
N LEU A 162 20.57 -30.62 5.82
CA LEU A 162 19.37 -31.20 6.43
C LEU A 162 18.34 -31.60 5.35
N PRO A 163 17.84 -32.84 5.33
CA PRO A 163 17.00 -33.30 4.23
C PRO A 163 15.57 -32.72 4.36
N LEU A 164 14.99 -32.34 3.23
CA LEU A 164 13.57 -31.99 3.15
C LEU A 164 12.74 -33.26 3.31
N VAL A 165 11.93 -33.34 4.36
CA VAL A 165 11.10 -34.53 4.64
C VAL A 165 9.61 -34.28 4.37
N TYR A 166 9.16 -33.02 4.39
CA TYR A 166 7.78 -32.66 4.08
C TYR A 166 7.71 -31.23 3.51
N SER A 167 6.80 -31.01 2.57
CA SER A 167 6.47 -29.68 2.03
C SER A 167 5.00 -29.66 1.60
N SER A 168 4.31 -28.55 1.82
CA SER A 168 2.94 -28.34 1.35
C SER A 168 2.66 -26.87 1.11
N THR A 169 1.83 -26.57 0.11
CA THR A 169 1.17 -25.26 -0.06
C THR A 169 -0.26 -25.27 0.48
N GLU A 170 -0.76 -26.45 0.88
CA GLU A 170 -2.12 -26.67 1.35
C GLU A 170 -2.11 -27.14 2.80
N TRP A 171 -2.63 -26.33 3.71
CA TRP A 171 -2.85 -26.69 5.11
C TRP A 171 -3.89 -25.79 5.78
N ARG A 172 -4.40 -26.22 6.94
CA ARG A 172 -5.25 -25.40 7.80
C ARG A 172 -4.40 -24.49 8.69
N HIS A 173 -4.24 -23.24 8.26
CA HIS A 173 -3.72 -22.16 9.08
C HIS A 173 -4.75 -21.71 10.12
N PRO A 174 -4.38 -21.54 11.41
CA PRO A 174 -5.25 -20.98 12.44
C PRO A 174 -5.51 -19.49 12.19
N ASP A 175 -6.68 -19.00 12.58
CA ASP A 175 -6.99 -17.56 12.58
C ASP A 175 -6.46 -16.90 13.85
N ILE A 176 -5.20 -16.47 13.82
CA ILE A 176 -4.49 -15.92 14.98
C ILE A 176 -5.16 -14.62 15.47
N ILE A 177 -5.69 -13.80 14.57
CA ILE A 177 -6.33 -12.51 14.90
C ILE A 177 -7.62 -12.73 15.69
N GLU A 178 -8.42 -13.74 15.30
CA GLU A 178 -9.63 -14.15 16.03
C GLU A 178 -9.33 -15.03 17.25
N GLY A 179 -8.05 -15.24 17.59
CA GLY A 179 -7.60 -15.96 18.77
C GLY A 179 -7.58 -17.48 18.63
N ASP A 180 -7.68 -18.01 17.41
CA ASP A 180 -7.40 -19.42 17.16
C ASP A 180 -5.89 -19.67 17.18
N LEU A 181 -5.46 -20.69 17.92
CA LEU A 181 -4.04 -20.93 18.19
C LEU A 181 -3.53 -22.14 17.38
N PRO A 182 -2.22 -22.21 17.07
CA PRO A 182 -1.61 -23.39 16.45
C PRO A 182 -1.99 -24.70 17.17
N SER A 183 -2.08 -24.71 18.50
CA SER A 183 -2.51 -25.89 19.27
C SER A 183 -3.91 -26.39 18.95
N ASN A 184 -4.79 -25.57 18.39
CA ASN A 184 -6.16 -25.94 18.05
C ASN A 184 -6.26 -26.48 16.61
N SER A 185 -5.31 -26.16 15.74
CA SER A 185 -5.30 -26.62 14.36
C SER A 185 -4.83 -28.07 14.25
N ILE A 186 -5.62 -28.89 13.54
CA ILE A 186 -5.26 -30.30 13.28
C ILE A 186 -3.93 -30.44 12.54
N PHE A 187 -3.62 -29.49 11.67
CA PHE A 187 -2.36 -29.48 10.92
C PHE A 187 -1.17 -29.32 11.86
N PHE A 188 -1.20 -28.30 12.74
CA PHE A 188 -0.10 -28.05 13.66
C PHE A 188 0.04 -29.13 14.73
N GLN A 189 -1.07 -29.68 15.22
CA GLN A 189 -1.05 -30.83 16.13
C GLN A 189 -0.36 -32.04 15.51
N THR A 190 -0.71 -32.39 14.27
CA THR A 190 -0.14 -33.54 13.57
C THR A 190 1.27 -33.28 13.08
N LEU A 191 1.62 -32.05 12.70
CA LEU A 191 2.98 -31.63 12.36
C LEU A 191 3.91 -31.74 13.57
N ALA A 192 3.54 -31.21 14.73
CA ALA A 192 4.34 -31.33 15.96
C ALA A 192 4.57 -32.79 16.35
N LYS A 193 3.54 -33.64 16.17
CA LYS A 193 3.65 -35.09 16.38
C LYS A 193 4.57 -35.75 15.36
N ALA A 194 4.44 -35.43 14.08
CA ALA A 194 5.27 -35.96 13.01
C ALA A 194 6.75 -35.62 13.20
N ILE A 195 7.06 -34.39 13.65
CA ILE A 195 8.41 -33.96 14.03
C ILE A 195 8.94 -34.85 15.18
N THR A 196 8.16 -35.02 16.24
CA THR A 196 8.59 -35.79 17.42
C THR A 196 8.76 -37.28 17.13
N GLU A 197 7.92 -37.84 16.25
CA GLU A 197 7.90 -39.26 15.91
C GLU A 197 8.69 -39.60 14.65
N HIS A 198 9.30 -38.61 13.98
CA HIS A 198 9.99 -38.74 12.69
C HIS A 198 9.14 -39.46 11.63
N ASP A 199 7.86 -39.10 11.54
CA ASP A 199 6.90 -39.77 10.65
C ASP A 199 5.92 -38.76 10.01
N VAL A 200 6.34 -38.20 8.87
CA VAL A 200 5.59 -37.20 8.10
C VAL A 200 4.29 -37.74 7.50
N ASN A 201 4.10 -39.06 7.43
CA ASN A 201 2.84 -39.65 6.93
C ASN A 201 1.66 -39.43 7.89
N LYS A 202 1.93 -38.96 9.11
CA LYS A 202 0.91 -38.61 10.10
C LYS A 202 0.40 -37.19 9.96
N ILE A 203 1.02 -36.37 9.11
CA ILE A 203 0.61 -34.98 8.93
C ILE A 203 -0.75 -34.96 8.23
N GLU A 204 -1.74 -34.35 8.86
CA GLU A 204 -3.06 -34.14 8.31
C GLU A 204 -3.21 -32.66 7.93
N GLN A 205 -3.48 -32.36 6.67
CA GLN A 205 -3.60 -30.98 6.19
C GLN A 205 -4.83 -30.25 6.77
N GLY A 206 -5.90 -30.98 7.12
CA GLY A 206 -7.19 -30.40 7.49
C GLY A 206 -7.93 -29.77 6.30
N GLU A 207 -8.94 -28.95 6.59
CA GLU A 207 -9.61 -28.13 5.56
C GLU A 207 -8.70 -26.94 5.20
N SER A 208 -7.90 -27.13 4.14
CA SER A 208 -6.91 -26.14 3.70
C SER A 208 -7.55 -24.76 3.48
N ASN A 209 -6.96 -23.73 4.08
CA ASN A 209 -7.33 -22.34 3.91
C ASN A 209 -6.14 -21.49 3.48
N THR A 210 -5.15 -22.05 2.77
CA THR A 210 -3.91 -21.35 2.38
C THR A 210 -3.87 -20.95 0.92
N LEU A 211 -4.85 -21.38 0.13
CA LEU A 211 -5.06 -20.91 -1.23
C LEU A 211 -5.58 -19.48 -1.22
N TRP A 212 -4.95 -18.57 -1.96
CA TRP A 212 -5.32 -17.15 -2.02
C TRP A 212 -6.79 -16.92 -2.44
N LEU A 213 -7.39 -17.85 -3.19
CA LEU A 213 -8.81 -17.80 -3.55
C LEU A 213 -9.75 -17.87 -2.33
N ASN A 214 -9.31 -18.47 -1.23
CA ASN A 214 -10.08 -18.49 0.03
C ASN A 214 -10.01 -17.15 0.78
N TRP A 215 -9.14 -16.26 0.32
CA TRP A 215 -8.92 -14.93 0.89
C TRP A 215 -9.27 -13.85 -0.13
N VAL A 216 -10.05 -14.16 -1.18
CA VAL A 216 -10.58 -13.11 -2.05
C VAL A 216 -11.66 -12.37 -1.30
N ASP A 217 -11.27 -11.39 -0.51
CA ASP A 217 -12.18 -10.30 -0.23
C ASP A 217 -12.31 -9.50 -1.51
N GLU A 218 -13.51 -9.53 -2.11
CA GLU A 218 -13.93 -8.55 -3.10
C GLU A 218 -13.75 -7.11 -2.56
N GLU A 219 -13.68 -6.95 -1.23
CA GLU A 219 -13.30 -5.71 -0.55
C GLU A 219 -11.78 -5.42 -0.62
N ALA A 220 -10.89 -6.41 -0.56
CA ALA A 220 -9.44 -6.21 -0.70
C ALA A 220 -8.99 -5.87 -2.15
N LEU A 221 -9.82 -6.18 -3.14
CA LEU A 221 -9.59 -5.73 -4.53
C LEU A 221 -10.10 -4.31 -4.80
N VAL A 222 -10.98 -3.79 -3.95
CA VAL A 222 -11.48 -2.40 -4.01
C VAL A 222 -10.74 -1.48 -3.03
N TYR A 223 -10.04 -2.03 -2.05
CA TYR A 223 -9.32 -1.31 -1.00
C TYR A 223 -7.89 -1.87 -0.81
N LEU A 224 -6.90 -1.31 -1.50
CA LEU A 224 -5.67 -0.90 -0.82
C LEU A 224 -5.97 0.43 -0.10
N GLY A 225 -6.95 0.39 0.81
CA GLY A 225 -7.15 1.45 1.77
C GLY A 225 -6.17 1.20 2.89
N GLU A 226 -5.08 1.97 2.90
CA GLU A 226 -4.50 2.36 4.18
C GLU A 226 -5.65 2.81 5.11
N PRO A 227 -5.56 2.67 6.46
CA PRO A 227 -6.53 3.29 7.33
C PRO A 227 -6.57 4.79 7.01
N VAL A 228 -7.58 5.18 6.23
CA VAL A 228 -7.73 6.54 5.76
C VAL A 228 -7.95 7.38 7.01
N ALA A 229 -7.00 8.28 7.28
CA ALA A 229 -7.03 9.08 8.48
C ALA A 229 -8.41 9.72 8.66
N LYS A 230 -9.00 9.58 9.84
CA LYS A 230 -10.29 10.19 10.12
C LYS A 230 -10.08 11.70 10.18
N ILE A 231 -10.88 12.40 9.39
CA ILE A 231 -10.86 13.86 9.34
C ILE A 231 -11.70 14.41 10.49
N HIS A 232 -11.11 15.33 11.23
CA HIS A 232 -11.76 16.15 12.23
C HIS A 232 -11.82 17.58 11.69
N ILE A 233 -13.04 18.09 11.49
CA ILE A 233 -13.23 19.41 10.87
C ILE A 233 -13.81 20.36 11.90
N LYS A 234 -13.22 21.54 12.01
CA LYS A 234 -13.70 22.58 12.90
C LYS A 234 -13.70 23.94 12.22
N LYS A 235 -14.86 24.60 12.22
CA LYS A 235 -14.96 26.00 11.81
C LYS A 235 -14.17 26.88 12.78
N ILE A 236 -13.33 27.77 12.25
CA ILE A 236 -12.47 28.66 13.03
C ILE A 236 -12.54 30.10 12.52
N GLU A 237 -12.06 31.03 13.34
CA GLU A 237 -11.70 32.38 12.93
C GLU A 237 -10.20 32.54 13.16
N ASP A 238 -9.42 32.79 12.10
CA ASP A 238 -7.98 33.05 12.20
C ASP A 238 -7.62 34.32 11.44
N ASN A 239 -7.39 35.39 12.21
CA ASN A 239 -7.04 36.71 11.68
C ASN A 239 -5.64 36.75 11.04
N GLN A 240 -4.80 35.72 11.26
CA GLN A 240 -3.47 35.59 10.66
C GLN A 240 -3.48 34.67 9.44
N PHE A 241 -4.62 34.06 9.08
CA PHE A 241 -4.69 33.11 7.97
C PHE A 241 -4.27 33.73 6.64
N LEU A 242 -4.70 34.97 6.38
CA LEU A 242 -4.27 35.73 5.21
C LEU A 242 -2.76 35.99 5.23
N ASP A 243 -2.19 36.39 6.37
CA ASP A 243 -0.77 36.71 6.47
C ASP A 243 0.11 35.45 6.37
N ARG A 244 -0.39 34.29 6.81
CA ARG A 244 0.36 33.02 6.84
C ARG A 244 0.25 32.24 5.53
N TYR A 245 -0.95 32.10 4.98
CA TYR A 245 -1.20 31.27 3.79
C TYR A 245 -1.52 32.09 2.55
N HIS A 246 -1.58 33.43 2.66
CA HIS A 246 -1.80 34.35 1.55
C HIS A 246 -3.07 34.06 0.74
N ILE A 247 -4.13 33.59 1.42
CA ILE A 247 -5.45 33.32 0.84
C ILE A 247 -6.46 34.36 1.36
N ASN A 248 -7.24 34.94 0.45
CA ASN A 248 -8.25 35.95 0.74
C ASN A 248 -9.60 35.63 0.08
N ASN A 249 -10.61 36.43 0.42
CA ASN A 249 -11.96 36.40 -0.14
C ASN A 249 -12.69 35.07 0.12
N TYR A 250 -12.66 34.60 1.36
CA TYR A 250 -13.42 33.45 1.83
C TYR A 250 -14.50 33.89 2.82
N ASP A 251 -15.62 33.17 2.86
CA ASP A 251 -16.73 33.39 3.79
C ASP A 251 -16.55 32.55 5.06
N GLU A 252 -16.02 31.34 4.91
CA GLU A 252 -15.83 30.39 6.00
C GLU A 252 -14.44 29.76 5.95
N LEU A 253 -13.87 29.52 7.14
CA LEU A 253 -12.59 28.86 7.30
C LEU A 253 -12.73 27.67 8.25
N PHE A 254 -12.17 26.54 7.83
CA PHE A 254 -12.16 25.31 8.60
C PHE A 254 -10.74 24.84 8.82
N LYS A 255 -10.43 24.46 10.06
CA LYS A 255 -9.24 23.65 10.37
C LYS A 255 -9.60 22.19 10.20
N ILE A 256 -8.68 21.45 9.59
CA ILE A 256 -8.73 20.01 9.40
C ILE A 256 -7.58 19.40 10.21
N ASP A 257 -7.94 18.58 11.20
CA ASP A 257 -7.01 17.72 11.93
C ASP A 257 -7.26 16.26 11.53
N PHE A 258 -6.25 15.41 11.67
CA PHE A 258 -6.31 14.00 11.28
C PHE A 258 -6.11 13.10 12.50
N SER A 259 -6.73 11.92 12.51
CA SER A 259 -6.58 10.95 13.61
C SER A 259 -5.18 10.33 13.68
N GLU A 260 -4.46 10.32 12.55
CA GLU A 260 -3.11 9.77 12.40
C GLU A 260 -2.38 10.47 11.25
N ILE A 261 -1.06 10.26 11.17
CA ILE A 261 -0.17 10.91 10.18
C ILE A 261 -0.23 10.19 8.83
N GLY A 262 -0.47 8.89 8.80
CA GLY A 262 -0.58 8.12 7.55
C GLY A 262 -1.83 8.47 6.76
N SER A 263 -1.75 8.45 5.43
CA SER A 263 -2.92 8.45 4.53
C SER A 263 -3.78 9.71 4.56
N ARG A 264 -3.26 10.85 5.05
CA ARG A 264 -4.03 12.10 5.15
C ARG A 264 -4.45 12.61 3.77
N HIS A 265 -3.57 12.57 2.78
CA HIS A 265 -3.89 12.91 1.40
C HIS A 265 -5.03 12.05 0.83
N LEU A 266 -5.07 10.74 1.11
CA LEU A 266 -6.18 9.86 0.69
C LEU A 266 -7.50 10.27 1.33
N ALA A 267 -7.48 10.68 2.60
CA ALA A 267 -8.67 11.16 3.29
C ALA A 267 -9.24 12.42 2.65
N ILE A 268 -8.36 13.34 2.25
CA ILE A 268 -8.74 14.56 1.53
C ILE A 268 -9.22 14.22 0.12
N PHE A 269 -8.53 13.30 -0.57
CA PHE A 269 -8.88 12.89 -1.93
C PHE A 269 -10.27 12.25 -1.99
N ASP A 270 -10.62 11.38 -1.05
CA ASP A 270 -11.96 10.77 -0.94
C ASP A 270 -13.07 11.82 -0.80
N LYS A 271 -12.81 12.92 -0.06
CA LYS A 271 -13.82 13.95 0.20
C LYS A 271 -13.98 14.95 -0.93
N VAL A 272 -12.86 15.41 -1.51
CA VAL A 272 -12.87 16.55 -2.43
C VAL A 272 -11.97 16.38 -3.65
N GLY A 273 -11.21 15.29 -3.74
CA GLY A 273 -10.20 15.05 -4.78
C GLY A 273 -10.76 15.09 -6.20
N MET A 274 -11.97 14.54 -6.42
CA MET A 274 -12.60 14.57 -7.75
C MET A 274 -13.02 15.97 -8.22
N PHE A 275 -12.99 16.98 -7.34
CA PHE A 275 -13.35 18.37 -7.62
C PHE A 275 -12.16 19.30 -7.66
N ILE A 276 -10.94 18.78 -7.52
CA ILE A 276 -9.73 19.55 -7.76
C ILE A 276 -9.70 19.93 -9.24
N GLU A 277 -9.79 21.23 -9.52
CA GLU A 277 -9.72 21.74 -10.88
C GLU A 277 -8.35 22.29 -11.22
N ASN A 278 -7.75 23.02 -10.26
CA ASN A 278 -6.49 23.70 -10.45
C ASN A 278 -5.68 23.66 -9.15
N ALA A 279 -4.37 23.72 -9.26
CA ALA A 279 -3.49 23.87 -8.12
C ALA A 279 -2.44 24.93 -8.38
N ILE A 280 -2.04 25.62 -7.32
CA ILE A 280 -0.95 26.59 -7.33
C ILE A 280 0.10 26.13 -6.33
N VAL A 281 1.28 25.83 -6.85
CA VAL A 281 2.46 25.40 -6.06
C VAL A 281 3.41 26.58 -5.98
N ILE A 282 3.98 26.81 -4.80
CA ILE A 282 5.01 27.82 -4.59
C ILE A 282 6.21 27.12 -3.94
N GLU A 283 7.28 26.91 -4.71
CA GLU A 283 8.49 26.19 -4.25
C GLU A 283 9.68 27.12 -4.03
N ASP A 284 10.71 26.64 -3.33
CA ASP A 284 12.05 27.26 -3.34
C ASP A 284 12.84 26.76 -4.57
N ILE A 285 13.61 27.65 -5.22
CA ILE A 285 14.34 27.42 -6.49
C ILE A 285 15.19 26.15 -6.46
N GLY A 286 15.66 25.73 -5.28
CA GLY A 286 16.55 24.60 -5.09
C GLY A 286 15.96 23.21 -5.41
N PHE A 287 14.64 23.07 -5.54
CA PHE A 287 13.97 21.78 -5.80
C PHE A 287 13.69 21.52 -7.29
N ILE A 288 13.85 22.55 -8.14
CA ILE A 288 13.60 22.48 -9.59
C ILE A 288 14.60 21.57 -10.31
N ASP A 289 15.81 21.40 -9.75
CA ASP A 289 16.89 20.62 -10.37
C ASP A 289 16.57 19.11 -10.51
N GLY A 290 15.44 18.63 -9.97
CA GLY A 290 14.98 17.24 -10.08
C GLY A 290 13.85 16.99 -11.10
N TYR A 291 13.16 18.03 -11.58
CA TYR A 291 12.04 17.87 -12.52
C TYR A 291 12.53 17.75 -13.96
N SER A 292 11.92 16.85 -14.73
CA SER A 292 12.25 16.73 -16.15
C SER A 292 11.67 17.91 -16.94
N ASP A 293 12.28 18.21 -18.10
CA ASP A 293 11.75 19.20 -19.06
C ASP A 293 10.32 18.87 -19.55
N GLU A 294 9.85 17.63 -19.36
CA GLU A 294 8.48 17.22 -19.65
C GLU A 294 7.51 17.57 -18.52
N ASP A 295 7.93 17.41 -17.26
CA ASP A 295 7.16 17.84 -16.08
C ASP A 295 6.94 19.37 -16.11
N ILE A 296 7.97 20.11 -16.51
CA ILE A 296 7.94 21.57 -16.61
C ILE A 296 6.92 22.06 -17.66
N LYS A 297 6.70 21.30 -18.74
CA LYS A 297 5.74 21.66 -19.81
C LYS A 297 4.28 21.53 -19.39
N TYR A 298 3.96 20.77 -18.34
CA TYR A 298 2.60 20.62 -17.83
C TYR A 298 2.11 21.85 -17.06
N TYR A 299 3.03 22.63 -16.48
CA TYR A 299 2.71 23.86 -15.75
C TYR A 299 2.37 24.99 -16.73
N LYS A 300 1.07 25.26 -16.90
CA LYS A 300 0.62 26.38 -17.72
C LYS A 300 0.79 27.66 -16.92
N ASN A 301 1.78 28.47 -17.31
CA ASN A 301 2.16 29.77 -16.72
C ASN A 301 3.13 29.64 -15.53
N LEU A 302 4.33 29.15 -15.83
CA LEU A 302 5.49 29.20 -14.93
C LEU A 302 5.96 30.66 -14.77
N ASP A 303 5.99 31.15 -13.52
CA ASP A 303 6.74 32.36 -13.16
C ASP A 303 8.08 31.91 -12.57
N GLU A 304 9.08 31.69 -13.44
CA GLU A 304 10.42 31.19 -13.09
C GLU A 304 11.13 32.08 -12.06
N GLU A 305 10.83 33.38 -12.02
CA GLU A 305 11.44 34.31 -11.06
C GLU A 305 10.87 34.17 -9.64
N ARG A 306 9.71 33.54 -9.51
CA ARG A 306 8.95 33.44 -8.25
C ARG A 306 8.59 32.01 -7.85
N CYS A 307 8.96 31.01 -8.66
CA CYS A 307 8.71 29.59 -8.44
C CYS A 307 7.23 29.25 -8.24
N ILE A 308 6.37 29.90 -9.01
CA ILE A 308 4.93 29.67 -8.96
C ILE A 308 4.51 28.82 -10.15
N TYR A 309 3.82 27.73 -9.85
CA TYR A 309 3.30 26.79 -10.83
C TYR A 309 1.78 26.80 -10.79
N VAL A 310 1.14 26.89 -11.95
CA VAL A 310 -0.31 26.74 -12.06
C VAL A 310 -0.61 25.49 -12.87
N LEU A 311 -1.21 24.51 -12.22
CA LEU A 311 -1.73 23.30 -12.84
C LEU A 311 -3.19 23.56 -13.22
N ASP A 312 -3.48 23.58 -14.52
CA ASP A 312 -4.84 23.73 -15.05
C ASP A 312 -5.33 22.38 -15.62
N ARG A 313 -6.48 21.88 -15.14
CA ARG A 313 -7.13 20.64 -15.62
C ARG A 313 -6.28 19.38 -15.44
N ILE A 314 -5.97 19.08 -14.18
CA ILE A 314 -5.31 17.85 -13.74
C ILE A 314 -6.26 16.65 -13.89
N ASP A 315 -5.75 15.54 -14.43
CA ASP A 315 -6.50 14.28 -14.54
C ASP A 315 -6.60 13.54 -13.19
N MET A 316 -7.36 12.43 -13.15
CA MET A 316 -7.67 11.76 -11.90
C MET A 316 -6.44 11.20 -11.18
N LYS A 317 -5.50 10.61 -11.92
CA LYS A 317 -4.25 10.05 -11.35
C LYS A 317 -3.36 11.18 -10.86
N GLN A 318 -3.24 12.24 -11.64
CA GLN A 318 -2.43 13.41 -11.29
C GLN A 318 -2.94 14.13 -10.03
N ARG A 319 -4.25 14.14 -9.77
CA ARG A 319 -4.81 14.77 -8.56
C ARG A 319 -4.40 14.07 -7.27
N GLU A 320 -4.33 12.74 -7.30
CA GLU A 320 -3.94 11.94 -6.15
C GLU A 320 -2.45 12.09 -5.86
N GLU A 321 -1.61 11.90 -6.88
CA GLU A 321 -0.15 12.10 -6.80
C GLU A 321 0.19 13.53 -6.33
N PHE A 322 -0.55 14.51 -6.83
CA PHE A 322 -0.37 15.91 -6.43
C PHE A 322 -0.71 16.17 -4.96
N LEU A 323 -1.78 15.58 -4.44
CA LEU A 323 -2.12 15.71 -3.01
C LEU A 323 -1.08 15.05 -2.11
N ALA A 324 -0.58 13.87 -2.51
CA ALA A 324 0.46 13.15 -1.79
C ALA A 324 1.77 13.96 -1.73
N GLY A 325 2.22 14.50 -2.87
CA GLY A 325 3.38 15.40 -2.90
C GLY A 325 3.15 16.66 -2.07
N SER A 326 1.96 17.27 -2.18
CA SER A 326 1.64 18.49 -1.44
C SER A 326 1.67 18.30 0.08
N GLU A 327 1.34 17.10 0.57
CA GLU A 327 1.40 16.75 2.00
C GLU A 327 2.84 16.72 2.50
N LEU A 328 3.74 16.04 1.77
CA LEU A 328 5.16 15.96 2.09
C LEU A 328 5.80 17.35 2.14
N ASP A 329 5.49 18.18 1.14
CA ASP A 329 5.96 19.55 1.05
C ASP A 329 5.45 20.41 2.22
N GLY A 330 4.18 20.24 2.61
CA GLY A 330 3.60 20.94 3.76
C GLY A 330 4.32 20.62 5.06
N ASP A 331 4.64 19.35 5.30
CA ASP A 331 5.41 18.89 6.47
C ASP A 331 6.85 19.45 6.48
N ASP A 332 7.43 19.73 5.29
CA ASP A 332 8.74 20.36 5.12
C ASP A 332 8.69 21.91 5.16
N GLY A 333 7.50 22.49 5.38
CA GLY A 333 7.29 23.93 5.56
C GLY A 333 7.01 24.71 4.27
N TYR A 334 6.72 24.02 3.17
CA TYR A 334 6.33 24.63 1.91
C TYR A 334 4.82 24.91 1.85
N LEU A 335 4.42 25.76 0.90
CA LEU A 335 3.04 26.26 0.79
C LEU A 335 2.38 25.86 -0.53
N ASN A 336 1.47 24.90 -0.46
CA ASN A 336 0.70 24.40 -1.61
C ASN A 336 -0.78 24.78 -1.52
N ARG A 337 -1.31 25.44 -2.55
CA ARG A 337 -2.71 25.94 -2.61
C ARG A 337 -3.49 25.14 -3.64
N ILE A 338 -4.46 24.36 -3.18
CA ILE A 338 -5.23 23.44 -4.02
C ILE A 338 -6.64 23.98 -4.20
N PHE A 339 -6.99 24.40 -5.41
CA PHE A 339 -8.29 24.99 -5.71
C PHE A 339 -9.30 23.93 -6.13
N LEU A 340 -10.42 23.95 -5.43
CA LEU A 340 -11.56 23.09 -5.65
C LEU A 340 -12.64 23.86 -6.42
N PHE A 341 -13.30 23.17 -7.35
CA PHE A 341 -14.50 23.59 -8.09
C PHE A 341 -14.36 24.69 -9.13
N LYS A 342 -13.62 25.76 -8.84
CA LYS A 342 -13.36 26.85 -9.79
C LYS A 342 -11.96 27.37 -9.59
N LYS A 343 -11.37 27.91 -10.66
CA LYS A 343 -10.08 28.59 -10.60
C LYS A 343 -10.14 29.78 -9.62
N GLY A 344 -9.19 29.82 -8.69
CA GLY A 344 -8.90 31.02 -7.92
C GLY A 344 -8.11 32.03 -8.76
N GLU A 345 -8.25 33.31 -8.44
CA GLU A 345 -7.43 34.36 -9.04
C GLU A 345 -6.16 34.54 -8.20
N TYR A 346 -5.00 34.34 -8.81
CA TYR A 346 -3.72 34.55 -8.13
C TYR A 346 -3.06 35.84 -8.63
N ASP A 347 -2.73 36.73 -7.70
CA ASP A 347 -1.99 37.96 -7.97
C ASP A 347 -0.51 37.77 -7.66
N SER A 348 0.29 37.55 -8.70
CA SER A 348 1.73 37.31 -8.56
C SER A 348 2.52 38.52 -8.04
N VAL A 349 1.94 39.73 -8.03
CA VAL A 349 2.61 40.91 -7.46
C VAL A 349 2.49 40.94 -5.95
N SER A 350 1.34 40.55 -5.42
CA SER A 350 1.07 40.54 -3.98
C SER A 350 1.22 39.16 -3.33
N ASP A 351 1.42 38.12 -4.13
CA ASP A 351 1.43 36.71 -3.74
C ASP A 351 0.12 36.24 -3.09
N ILE A 352 -0.99 36.92 -3.39
CA ILE A 352 -2.30 36.64 -2.78
C ILE A 352 -3.17 35.83 -3.75
N ALA A 353 -3.66 34.70 -3.25
CA ALA A 353 -4.73 33.93 -3.86
C ALA A 353 -6.09 34.47 -3.42
N LYS A 354 -6.98 34.73 -4.37
CA LYS A 354 -8.37 35.15 -4.13
C LYS A 354 -9.30 34.05 -4.58
N LEU A 355 -10.14 33.58 -3.67
CA LEU A 355 -11.20 32.63 -3.99
C LEU A 355 -12.30 33.31 -4.80
N SER A 356 -12.70 32.64 -5.89
CA SER A 356 -13.86 33.00 -6.68
C SER A 356 -15.16 32.67 -5.94
N VAL A 357 -16.28 33.31 -6.30
CA VAL A 357 -17.59 32.93 -5.74
C VAL A 357 -17.92 31.49 -6.11
N ASP A 358 -18.38 30.73 -5.13
CA ASP A 358 -18.64 29.29 -5.21
C ASP A 358 -17.35 28.52 -5.55
N SER A 359 -16.32 28.68 -4.71
CA SER A 359 -15.07 27.93 -4.79
C SER A 359 -14.50 27.65 -3.40
N ALA A 360 -13.53 26.74 -3.33
CA ALA A 360 -12.79 26.49 -2.10
C ALA A 360 -11.30 26.30 -2.39
N CYS A 361 -10.46 26.57 -1.39
CA CYS A 361 -9.02 26.31 -1.44
C CYS A 361 -8.66 25.48 -0.23
N PHE A 362 -7.99 24.37 -0.48
CA PHE A 362 -7.34 23.56 0.53
C PHE A 362 -5.85 23.88 0.58
N VAL A 363 -5.29 23.92 1.78
CA VAL A 363 -3.86 24.18 2.03
C VAL A 363 -3.41 23.32 3.20
N TRP A 364 -2.28 22.63 3.06
CA TRP A 364 -1.65 21.91 4.16
C TRP A 364 -1.05 22.90 5.16
N ASP A 365 -1.05 22.55 6.45
CA ASP A 365 -0.43 23.37 7.46
C ASP A 365 1.10 23.31 7.31
N ILE A 366 1.76 24.47 7.27
CA ILE A 366 3.23 24.57 7.13
C ILE A 366 3.99 24.00 8.32
N ASP A 367 3.30 23.81 9.46
CA ASP A 367 3.86 23.18 10.65
C ASP A 367 3.57 21.65 10.70
N GLY A 368 2.97 21.08 9.64
CA GLY A 368 2.71 19.64 9.47
C GLY A 368 1.59 19.05 10.33
N ASP A 369 0.94 19.85 11.18
CA ASP A 369 -0.06 19.38 12.15
C ASP A 369 -1.49 19.23 11.58
N GLY A 370 -1.71 19.42 10.28
CA GLY A 370 -3.03 19.31 9.65
C GLY A 370 -3.18 20.10 8.36
N GLY A 371 -4.38 20.61 8.10
CA GLY A 371 -4.67 21.45 6.94
C GLY A 371 -5.81 22.43 7.16
N PHE A 372 -6.06 23.28 6.19
CA PHE A 372 -7.14 24.27 6.21
C PHE A 372 -7.96 24.22 4.93
N LEU A 373 -9.25 24.46 5.08
CA LEU A 373 -10.19 24.61 3.98
C LEU A 373 -10.84 25.98 4.08
N ALA A 374 -10.53 26.85 3.13
CA ALA A 374 -11.17 28.15 2.96
C ALA A 374 -12.27 28.04 1.90
N VAL A 375 -13.49 28.48 2.23
CA VAL A 375 -14.69 28.33 1.38
C VAL A 375 -15.30 29.69 1.11
N ASN A 376 -15.61 29.98 -0.16
CA ASN A 376 -16.34 31.18 -0.60
C ASN A 376 -17.65 30.75 -1.27
N GLY A 377 -18.79 31.14 -0.70
CA GLY A 377 -20.12 30.75 -1.15
C GLY A 377 -20.60 29.39 -0.61
N ASP A 378 -21.69 28.89 -1.21
CA ASP A 378 -22.42 27.71 -0.74
C ASP A 378 -21.99 26.44 -1.50
N VAL A 379 -20.68 26.16 -1.62
CA VAL A 379 -20.19 24.99 -2.38
C VAL A 379 -19.94 23.76 -1.54
N ILE A 380 -19.49 23.95 -0.30
CA ILE A 380 -19.25 22.89 0.66
C ILE A 380 -20.13 23.14 1.88
N ASN A 381 -20.86 22.11 2.30
CA ASN A 381 -21.58 22.08 3.56
C ASN A 381 -20.80 21.21 4.55
N VAL A 382 -20.44 21.80 5.69
CA VAL A 382 -19.72 21.09 6.76
C VAL A 382 -20.64 20.90 7.95
N GLN A 383 -20.94 19.65 8.30
CA GLN A 383 -21.73 19.27 9.48
C GLN A 383 -20.95 18.31 10.38
N GLY A 384 -20.40 18.83 11.47
CA GLY A 384 -19.51 18.05 12.34
C GLY A 384 -18.24 17.65 11.57
N ASN A 385 -17.96 16.34 11.52
CA ASN A 385 -16.83 15.79 10.76
C ASN A 385 -17.19 15.42 9.31
N HIS A 386 -18.43 15.67 8.89
CA HIS A 386 -18.86 15.41 7.52
C HIS A 386 -18.73 16.66 6.66
N MET A 387 -18.06 16.50 5.52
CA MET A 387 -17.97 17.47 4.46
C MET A 387 -18.74 16.92 3.26
N GLU A 388 -19.73 17.67 2.78
CA GLU A 388 -20.52 17.30 1.62
C GLU A 388 -20.62 18.48 0.66
N ILE A 389 -20.73 18.18 -0.63
CA ILE A 389 -20.93 19.21 -1.63
C ILE A 389 -22.38 19.63 -1.63
N SER A 390 -22.58 20.94 -1.70
CA SER A 390 -23.89 21.54 -1.75
C SER A 390 -24.67 21.03 -2.97
N ALA A 391 -25.86 20.47 -2.73
CA ALA A 391 -26.77 20.04 -3.80
C ALA A 391 -27.08 21.17 -4.81
N LYS A 392 -27.05 22.43 -4.35
CA LYS A 392 -27.23 23.62 -5.20
C LYS A 392 -26.10 23.78 -6.22
N TYR A 393 -24.86 23.42 -5.86
CA TYR A 393 -23.72 23.47 -6.77
C TYR A 393 -23.78 22.34 -7.81
N LEU A 394 -24.10 21.11 -7.38
CA LEU A 394 -24.23 19.95 -8.28
C LEU A 394 -25.29 20.18 -9.37
N LEU A 395 -26.44 20.73 -8.99
CA LEU A 395 -27.51 21.05 -9.94
C LEU A 395 -27.12 22.14 -10.96
N GLN A 396 -26.22 23.07 -10.59
CA GLN A 396 -25.73 24.10 -11.51
C GLN A 396 -24.73 23.57 -12.55
N GLN A 397 -24.03 22.48 -12.24
CA GLN A 397 -23.09 21.82 -13.15
C GLN A 397 -23.80 20.95 -14.20
N GLU A 398 -24.97 20.38 -13.88
CA GLU A 398 -25.77 19.61 -14.84
C GLU A 398 -26.48 20.49 -15.89
N GLU A 399 -26.64 21.78 -15.60
CA GLU A 399 -27.30 22.76 -16.47
C GLU A 399 -26.35 23.57 -17.38
N ALA A 400 -25.03 23.47 -17.16
CA ALA A 400 -23.97 24.19 -17.90
C ALA A 400 -23.33 23.30 -18.99
#